data_AF-A0A423FN01-F1
#
_entry.id   AF-A0A423FN01-F1
#
_cell.length_a   1.000
_cell.length_b   1.000
_cell.length_c   1.000
_cell.angle_alpha   90.00
_cell.angle_beta   90.00
_cell.angle_gamma   90.00
#
_symmetry.space_group_name_H-M   'P 1'
#
loop_
_entity.id
_entity.type
_entity.pdbx_description
1 polymer ?
#
loop_
_entity_poly.entity_id
_entity_poly.type
_entity_poly.pdbx_seq_one_letter_code
_entity_poly.pdbx_strand_id
1 'polypeptide(L)'
;RMEARRIGLAMQLGPQEWPHWLLPEPPNPCAQYHRPRRGSQPACWTYWQKTPGVWVNQWQEVCDDRTLLDYFEKLPGNVFKIEADKQMIALYWGEKGEATVLQDIDATLKALA
;
A
#
# COMPACT_ATOMS: atom_id res chain seq x y z
N ARG A 1 -10.15 11.52 -2.06
CA ARG A 1 -9.29 12.46 -2.85
C ARG A 1 -9.01 13.84 -2.21
N MET A 2 -10.01 14.67 -1.87
CA MET A 2 -9.73 16.01 -1.28
C MET A 2 -9.00 15.93 0.06
N GLU A 3 -9.39 14.99 0.94
CA GLU A 3 -8.71 14.77 2.22
C GLU A 3 -7.23 14.38 2.05
N ALA A 4 -6.91 13.56 1.05
CA ALA A 4 -5.52 13.17 0.77
C ALA A 4 -4.64 14.38 0.45
N ARG A 5 -5.18 15.31 -0.34
CA ARG A 5 -4.49 16.55 -0.68
C ARG A 5 -4.30 17.46 0.54
N ARG A 6 -5.24 17.47 1.49
CA ARG A 6 -5.12 18.28 2.73
C ARG A 6 -3.93 17.85 3.59
N ILE A 7 -3.58 16.57 3.57
CA ILE A 7 -2.43 16.03 4.30
C ILE A 7 -1.16 15.91 3.43
N GLY A 8 -1.20 16.42 2.20
CA GLY A 8 -0.06 16.39 1.27
C GLY A 8 0.21 15.01 0.66
N LEU A 9 -0.75 14.09 0.70
CA LEU A 9 -0.63 12.76 0.12
C LEU A 9 -1.14 12.76 -1.32
N ALA A 10 -0.26 12.40 -2.25
CA ALA A 10 -0.60 12.31 -3.66
C ALA A 10 -1.45 11.07 -3.93
N MET A 11 -2.50 11.24 -4.74
CA MET A 11 -3.46 10.20 -5.05
C MET A 11 -3.84 10.24 -6.53
N GLN A 12 -3.83 9.07 -7.15
CA GLN A 12 -4.34 8.84 -8.51
C GLN A 12 -5.25 7.62 -8.55
N LEU A 13 -6.21 7.62 -9.45
CA LEU A 13 -7.05 6.47 -9.76
C LEU A 13 -6.57 5.94 -11.12
N GLY A 14 -6.12 4.69 -11.17
CA GLY A 14 -5.52 4.13 -12.39
C GLY A 14 -5.85 2.65 -12.57
N PRO A 15 -5.82 2.14 -13.82
CA PRO A 15 -5.95 0.71 -14.08
C PRO A 15 -4.89 -0.09 -13.32
N GLN A 16 -5.24 -1.26 -12.79
CA GLN A 16 -4.33 -2.14 -12.08
C GLN A 16 -4.36 -3.56 -12.65
N GLU A 17 -3.20 -4.21 -12.65
CA GLU A 17 -3.07 -5.63 -12.94
C GLU A 17 -2.85 -6.36 -11.61
N TRP A 18 -3.84 -7.14 -11.20
CA TRP A 18 -3.79 -7.93 -9.98
C TRP A 18 -3.26 -9.33 -10.26
N PRO A 19 -2.48 -9.92 -9.33
CA PRO A 19 -2.15 -11.33 -9.43
C PRO A 19 -3.42 -12.17 -9.46
N HIS A 20 -3.52 -13.13 -10.38
CA HIS A 20 -4.69 -14.01 -10.55
C HIS A 20 -5.06 -14.80 -9.28
N TRP A 21 -4.12 -14.97 -8.35
CA TRP A 21 -4.33 -15.67 -7.08
C TRP A 21 -4.87 -14.77 -5.96
N LEU A 22 -4.93 -13.44 -6.16
CA LEU A 22 -5.43 -12.50 -5.17
C LEU A 22 -6.95 -12.43 -5.24
N LEU A 23 -7.61 -13.19 -4.36
CA LEU A 23 -9.06 -13.32 -4.34
C LEU A 23 -9.67 -12.84 -3.01
N PRO A 24 -10.81 -12.12 -3.03
CA PRO A 24 -11.51 -11.64 -4.21
C PRO A 24 -10.67 -10.60 -4.98
N GLU A 25 -10.83 -10.55 -6.30
CA GLU A 25 -10.06 -9.62 -7.13
C GLU A 25 -10.32 -8.17 -6.67
N PRO A 26 -9.27 -7.38 -6.37
CA PRO A 26 -9.44 -6.00 -6.00
C PRO A 26 -10.02 -5.15 -7.14
N PRO A 27 -10.55 -3.94 -6.86
CA PRO A 27 -11.15 -3.10 -7.88
C PRO A 27 -10.13 -2.69 -8.95
N ASN A 28 -10.61 -2.55 -10.18
CA ASN A 28 -9.86 -2.01 -11.31
C ASN A 28 -10.76 -1.02 -12.07
N PRO A 29 -10.45 0.29 -12.10
CA PRO A 29 -9.27 0.95 -11.54
C PRO A 29 -9.26 1.00 -10.00
N CYS A 30 -8.08 1.20 -9.41
CA CYS A 30 -7.88 1.29 -7.96
C CYS A 30 -7.20 2.60 -7.56
N ALA A 31 -7.57 3.13 -6.40
CA ALA A 31 -6.95 4.33 -5.88
C ALA A 31 -5.54 3.99 -5.36
N GLN A 32 -4.55 4.70 -5.90
CA GLN A 32 -3.15 4.60 -5.55
C GLN A 32 -2.73 5.87 -4.82
N TYR A 33 -2.19 5.68 -3.61
CA TYR A 33 -1.64 6.71 -2.75
C TYR A 33 -0.12 6.56 -2.72
N HIS A 34 0.63 7.63 -2.92
CA HIS A 34 2.08 7.52 -3.10
C HIS A 34 2.88 8.67 -2.49
N ARG A 35 4.14 8.38 -2.15
CA ARG A 35 5.16 9.34 -1.71
C ARG A 35 6.51 9.07 -2.37
N PRO A 36 7.30 10.13 -2.64
CA PRO A 36 8.71 9.96 -2.99
C PRO A 36 9.51 9.38 -1.82
N ARG A 37 10.41 8.46 -2.13
CA ARG A 37 11.34 7.84 -1.19
C ARG A 37 12.63 8.64 -1.05
N ARG A 38 13.28 8.54 0.12
CA ARG A 38 14.54 9.22 0.41
C ARG A 38 15.64 8.18 0.61
N GLY A 39 16.75 8.32 -0.09
CA GLY A 39 17.91 7.44 0.06
C GLY A 39 18.59 7.14 -1.28
N SER A 40 19.85 6.72 -1.24
CA SER A 40 20.66 6.47 -2.45
C SER A 40 20.37 5.12 -3.10
N GLN A 41 20.04 4.08 -2.31
CA GLN A 41 19.72 2.73 -2.80
C GLN A 41 18.74 2.01 -1.87
N PRO A 42 17.47 2.44 -1.83
CA PRO A 42 16.48 1.74 -1.02
C PRO A 42 16.15 0.36 -1.61
N ALA A 43 15.90 -0.62 -0.75
CA ALA A 43 15.43 -1.94 -1.18
C ALA A 43 14.07 -1.83 -1.89
N CYS A 44 13.92 -2.53 -3.01
CA CYS A 44 12.66 -2.60 -3.76
C CYS A 44 11.88 -3.85 -3.35
N TRP A 45 10.58 -3.70 -3.14
CA TRP A 45 9.71 -4.80 -2.74
C TRP A 45 8.26 -4.51 -3.12
N THR A 46 7.47 -5.58 -3.23
CA THR A 46 6.03 -5.50 -3.45
C THR A 46 5.37 -6.59 -2.61
N TYR A 47 4.37 -6.18 -1.84
CA TYR A 47 3.54 -7.08 -1.04
C TYR A 47 2.06 -6.87 -1.35
N TRP A 48 1.32 -7.97 -1.35
CA TRP A 48 -0.14 -7.99 -1.48
C TRP A 48 -0.77 -8.52 -0.20
N GLN A 49 -1.89 -7.94 0.20
CA GLN A 49 -2.64 -8.38 1.35
C GLN A 49 -3.57 -9.53 0.91
N LYS A 50 -3.13 -10.78 1.12
CA LYS A 50 -3.85 -11.98 0.68
C LYS A 50 -5.14 -12.18 1.48
N THR A 51 -5.07 -11.96 2.78
CA THR A 51 -6.21 -11.82 3.69
C THR A 51 -5.90 -10.67 4.65
N PRO A 52 -6.90 -10.11 5.36
CA PRO A 52 -6.65 -9.01 6.30
C PRO A 52 -5.49 -9.32 7.28
N GLY A 53 -4.44 -8.49 7.26
CA GLY A 53 -3.22 -8.64 8.06
C GLY A 53 -2.16 -9.61 7.52
N VAL A 54 -2.44 -10.39 6.48
CA VAL A 54 -1.49 -11.35 5.89
C VAL A 54 -0.92 -10.81 4.59
N TRP A 55 0.35 -10.41 4.64
CA TRP A 55 1.05 -9.81 3.53
C TRP A 55 2.01 -10.81 2.89
N VAL A 56 1.93 -10.95 1.57
CA VAL A 56 2.75 -11.91 0.81
C VAL A 56 3.43 -11.26 -0.37
N ASN A 57 4.61 -11.76 -0.73
CA ASN A 57 5.33 -11.32 -1.93
C ASN A 57 4.73 -11.95 -3.21
N GLN A 58 5.39 -11.75 -4.36
CA GLN A 58 4.94 -12.26 -5.66
C GLN A 58 4.90 -13.79 -5.75
N TRP A 59 5.62 -14.48 -4.87
CA TRP A 59 5.66 -15.94 -4.73
C TRP A 59 4.71 -16.46 -3.66
N GLN A 60 3.84 -15.59 -3.11
CA GLN A 60 2.94 -15.88 -1.99
C GLN A 60 3.64 -16.25 -0.68
N GLU A 61 4.93 -15.91 -0.53
CA GLU A 61 5.67 -16.08 0.72
C GLU A 61 5.30 -14.95 1.67
N VAL A 62 5.01 -15.29 2.93
CA VAL A 62 4.62 -14.31 3.95
C VAL A 62 5.77 -13.35 4.24
N CYS A 63 5.47 -12.06 4.36
CA CYS A 63 6.42 -11.05 4.79
C CYS A 63 6.94 -11.40 6.19
N ASP A 64 8.25 -11.57 6.31
CA ASP A 64 8.96 -11.87 7.56
C ASP A 64 9.72 -10.65 8.11
N ASP A 65 9.82 -9.57 7.33
CA ASP A 65 10.42 -8.31 7.76
C ASP A 65 9.53 -7.63 8.81
N ARG A 66 9.94 -7.78 10.07
CA ARG A 66 9.22 -7.19 11.21
C ARG A 66 9.08 -5.67 11.10
N THR A 67 10.06 -4.99 10.50
CA THR A 67 10.01 -3.53 10.35
C THR A 67 8.89 -3.09 9.41
N LEU A 68 8.61 -3.87 8.36
CA LEU A 68 7.47 -3.63 7.47
C LEU A 68 6.15 -4.02 8.16
N LEU A 69 6.13 -5.18 8.82
CA LEU A 69 4.95 -5.70 9.50
C LEU A 69 4.40 -4.74 10.55
N ASP A 70 5.24 -4.07 11.34
CA ASP A 70 4.82 -3.10 12.35
C ASP A 70 4.01 -1.91 11.76
N TYR A 71 4.17 -1.61 10.47
CA TYR A 71 3.34 -0.64 9.76
C TYR A 71 2.17 -1.29 9.03
N PHE A 72 2.37 -2.48 8.46
CA PHE A 72 1.33 -3.21 7.73
C PHE A 72 0.17 -3.64 8.63
N GLU A 73 0.43 -3.96 9.90
CA GLU A 73 -0.58 -4.30 10.92
C GLU A 73 -1.58 -3.16 11.17
N LYS A 74 -1.22 -1.92 10.83
CA LYS A 74 -2.10 -0.73 10.98
C LYS A 74 -3.03 -0.52 9.80
N LEU A 75 -2.78 -1.22 8.69
CA LEU A 75 -3.55 -1.05 7.47
C LEU A 75 -4.81 -1.91 7.49
N PRO A 76 -5.97 -1.40 7.04
CA PRO A 76 -7.18 -2.19 6.99
C PRO A 76 -7.13 -3.25 5.88
N GLY A 77 -8.01 -4.25 5.99
CA GLY A 77 -8.11 -5.37 5.06
C GLY A 77 -8.50 -5.02 3.61
N ASN A 78 -8.88 -3.76 3.34
CA ASN A 78 -9.18 -3.27 2.00
C ASN A 78 -8.03 -2.45 1.39
N VAL A 79 -6.85 -2.47 1.99
CA VAL A 79 -5.60 -2.16 1.31
C VAL A 79 -5.11 -3.43 0.62
N PHE A 80 -4.94 -3.42 -0.68
CA PHE A 80 -4.71 -4.66 -1.44
C PHE A 80 -3.24 -4.91 -1.76
N LYS A 81 -2.47 -3.84 -1.93
CA LYS A 81 -1.07 -3.87 -2.37
C LYS A 81 -0.31 -2.69 -1.78
N ILE A 82 0.95 -2.92 -1.44
CA ILE A 82 1.93 -1.89 -1.16
C ILE A 82 3.23 -2.25 -1.86
N GLU A 83 3.86 -1.27 -2.48
CA GLU A 83 5.11 -1.46 -3.20
C GLU A 83 6.03 -0.28 -2.99
N ALA A 84 7.32 -0.57 -2.99
CA ALA A 84 8.35 0.42 -2.93
C ALA A 84 9.36 0.14 -4.04
N ASP A 85 9.50 1.09 -4.96
CA ASP A 85 10.56 1.08 -5.97
C ASP A 85 11.71 2.00 -5.53
N LYS A 86 12.61 2.38 -6.46
CA LYS A 86 13.78 3.21 -6.16
C LYS A 86 13.44 4.67 -5.80
N GLN A 87 12.30 5.17 -6.26
CA GLN A 87 11.90 6.57 -6.21
C GLN A 87 10.62 6.81 -5.42
N MET A 88 9.72 5.84 -5.39
CA MET A 88 8.36 5.97 -4.89
C MET A 88 7.99 4.78 -4.01
N ILE A 89 7.17 5.05 -3.00
CA ILE A 89 6.39 4.04 -2.29
C ILE A 89 4.92 4.32 -2.54
N ALA A 90 4.18 3.29 -2.89
CA ALA A 90 2.77 3.37 -3.26
C ALA A 90 1.94 2.30 -2.55
N LEU A 91 0.73 2.68 -2.16
CA LEU A 91 -0.26 1.82 -1.52
C LEU A 91 -1.58 1.91 -2.31
N TYR A 92 -2.24 0.77 -2.46
CA TYR A 92 -3.47 0.62 -3.23
C TYR A 92 -4.65 0.28 -2.32
N TRP A 93 -5.65 1.14 -2.30
CA TRP A 93 -6.74 1.08 -1.34
C TRP A 93 -8.10 1.19 -2.02
N GLY A 94 -9.06 0.38 -1.57
CA GLY A 94 -10.43 0.36 -2.11
C GLY A 94 -11.32 1.55 -1.72
N GLU A 95 -10.79 2.55 -1.01
CA GLU A 95 -11.49 3.77 -0.53
C GLU A 95 -12.81 3.52 0.24
N LYS A 96 -13.02 2.31 0.77
CA LYS A 96 -14.19 1.97 1.60
C LYS A 96 -13.81 2.02 3.08
N GLY A 97 -13.89 3.17 3.73
CA GLY A 97 -13.54 3.26 5.14
C GLY A 97 -13.66 4.65 5.72
N GLU A 98 -13.27 4.78 6.99
CA GLU A 98 -13.28 6.03 7.72
C GLU A 98 -12.11 6.95 7.31
N ALA A 99 -12.24 8.24 7.62
CA ALA A 99 -11.19 9.22 7.35
C ALA A 99 -9.87 8.92 8.11
N THR A 100 -9.95 8.20 9.23
CA THR A 100 -8.80 7.72 10.02
C THR A 100 -7.89 6.80 9.22
N VAL A 101 -8.45 5.96 8.34
CA VAL A 101 -7.68 5.06 7.46
C VAL A 101 -6.69 5.82 6.60
N LEU A 102 -7.06 7.01 6.12
CA LEU A 102 -6.18 7.84 5.31
C LEU A 102 -4.99 8.39 6.12
N GLN A 103 -5.17 8.62 7.43
CA GLN A 103 -4.10 9.03 8.34
C GLN A 103 -3.13 7.86 8.58
N ASP A 104 -3.66 6.64 8.77
CA ASP A 104 -2.83 5.44 8.91
C ASP A 104 -2.03 5.16 7.62
N ILE A 105 -2.65 5.35 6.45
CA ILE A 105 -1.97 5.24 5.15
C ILE A 105 -0.84 6.29 5.03
N ASP A 106 -1.09 7.57 5.33
CA ASP A 106 -0.03 8.60 5.26
C ASP A 106 1.10 8.31 6.26
N ALA A 107 0.77 7.88 7.49
CA ALA A 107 1.76 7.54 8.50
C ALA A 107 2.65 6.37 8.05
N THR A 108 2.05 5.31 7.50
CA THR A 108 2.77 4.15 6.96
C THR A 108 3.66 4.54 5.79
N LEU A 109 3.12 5.26 4.79
CA LEU A 109 3.91 5.70 3.63
C LEU A 109 5.04 6.65 4.03
N LYS A 110 4.81 7.53 5.01
CA LYS A 110 5.84 8.46 5.50
C LYS A 110 6.96 7.76 6.27
N ALA A 111 6.65 6.70 6.99
CA ALA A 111 7.64 5.95 7.76
C ALA A 111 8.50 5.02 6.88
N LEU A 112 7.95 4.54 5.77
CA LEU A 112 8.60 3.60 4.85
C LEU A 112 9.24 4.27 3.60
N ALA A 113 8.99 5.58 3.40
CA ALA A 113 9.54 6.38 2.30
C ALA A 113 10.96 6.88 2.57
#